data_AF-A0A7W6PTS0-F1
#
_entry.id   AF-A0A7W6PTS0-F1
#
_cell.length_a   1.000
_cell.length_b   1.000
_cell.length_c   1.000
_cell.angle_alpha   90.00
_cell.angle_beta   90.00
_cell.angle_gamma   90.00
#
_symmetry.space_group_name_H-M   'P 1'
#
loop_
_entity.id
_entity.type
_entity.pdbx_description
1 polymer ?
#
loop_
_entity_poly.entity_id
_entity_poly.type
_entity_poly.pdbx_seq_one_letter_code
_entity_poly.pdbx_strand_id
1 'polypeptide(L)'
;MEQEIGLIGFGEAGSTFAMAGDWIDAARVYDIQTNDRATRDAMLARCARAGVRAVPTLADAVAPVSFILSLVTADQALAVAQAAAVHIAPGALYCDLNSVAPQTKQAAARAIEAAGGHYVDVAVMAPVDPARLNVPLLVSGAHADAARAGLARLGFINIRVVGEAVGRASATKMIRSVMVKGLEALTAECMLAADAAGVLDEVIGSLDASEKPRPWDIRADYNLDRMMVHGLRRAAEMEEVVKTLDGLGTGSAMTRGTVERQQAIGTLGLKTPPEGLGAKIDSIIQAKAEQTGKADAA
;
A
#
# COMPACT_ATOMS: atom_id res chain seq x y z
N MET A 1 10.05 16.23 19.59
CA MET A 1 9.07 15.20 20.03
C MET A 1 9.72 14.39 21.15
N GLU A 2 9.05 14.17 22.28
CA GLU A 2 9.59 13.39 23.41
C GLU A 2 9.34 11.88 23.31
N GLN A 3 8.59 11.40 22.29
CA GLN A 3 8.27 9.98 22.15
C GLN A 3 9.12 9.35 21.03
N GLU A 4 10.04 8.45 21.40
CA GLU A 4 10.70 7.58 20.42
C GLU A 4 9.67 6.61 19.81
N ILE A 5 9.77 6.43 18.48
CA ILE A 5 8.88 5.55 17.71
C ILE A 5 9.65 4.44 17.02
N GLY A 6 9.04 3.26 16.97
CA GLY A 6 9.53 2.13 16.18
C GLY A 6 8.88 2.14 14.80
N LEU A 7 9.68 2.04 13.75
CA LEU A 7 9.19 1.84 12.38
C LEU A 7 9.70 0.50 11.87
N ILE A 8 8.77 -0.31 11.37
CA ILE A 8 9.06 -1.56 10.69
C ILE A 8 8.71 -1.40 9.21
N GLY A 9 9.72 -1.46 8.35
CA GLY A 9 9.62 -1.12 6.94
C GLY A 9 9.84 0.37 6.68
N PHE A 10 10.77 0.67 5.77
CA PHE A 10 11.17 2.02 5.38
C PHE A 10 11.14 2.23 3.86
N GLY A 11 10.15 1.58 3.23
CA GLY A 11 9.76 1.83 1.85
C GLY A 11 9.22 3.25 1.64
N GLU A 12 8.55 3.49 0.51
CA GLU A 12 8.06 4.83 0.13
C GLU A 12 7.22 5.47 1.25
N ALA A 13 6.19 4.77 1.74
CA ALA A 13 5.30 5.29 2.78
C ALA A 13 6.03 5.65 4.08
N GLY A 14 6.85 4.73 4.61
CA GLY A 14 7.60 4.94 5.86
C GLY A 14 8.55 6.15 5.77
N SER A 15 9.31 6.25 4.67
CA SER A 15 10.20 7.39 4.47
C SER A 15 9.44 8.71 4.28
N THR A 16 8.33 8.72 3.55
CA THR A 16 7.54 9.93 3.34
C THR A 16 6.92 10.44 4.64
N PHE A 17 6.41 9.55 5.48
CA PHE A 17 5.89 9.95 6.80
C PHE A 17 6.99 10.48 7.71
N ALA A 18 8.14 9.80 7.79
CA ALA A 18 9.27 10.23 8.61
C ALA A 18 9.79 11.61 8.22
N MET A 19 9.97 11.86 6.92
CA MET A 19 10.40 13.17 6.43
C MET A 19 9.34 14.25 6.64
N ALA A 20 8.06 13.95 6.37
CA ALA A 20 6.98 14.93 6.51
C ALA A 20 6.67 15.29 7.96
N GLY A 21 6.88 14.35 8.88
CA GLY A 21 6.68 14.54 10.32
C GLY A 21 7.90 15.04 11.07
N ASP A 22 9.02 15.25 10.40
CA ASP A 22 10.29 15.66 11.01
C ASP A 22 10.69 14.74 12.18
N TRP A 23 10.65 13.41 11.95
CA TRP A 23 10.95 12.39 12.96
C TRP A 23 12.45 12.18 13.19
N ILE A 24 13.25 13.24 12.97
CA ILE A 24 14.71 13.22 13.11
C ILE A 24 15.08 12.79 14.52
N ASP A 25 15.97 11.80 14.62
CA ASP A 25 16.42 11.13 15.85
C ASP A 25 15.33 10.48 16.73
N ALA A 26 14.04 10.75 16.48
CA ALA A 26 12.91 10.19 17.20
C ALA A 26 12.49 8.81 16.68
N ALA A 27 12.86 8.44 15.45
CA ALA A 27 12.49 7.18 14.84
C ALA A 27 13.63 6.14 14.83
N ARG A 28 13.35 4.95 15.37
CA ARG A 28 14.16 3.73 15.23
C ARG A 28 13.57 2.88 14.10
N VAL A 29 14.35 2.67 13.05
CA VAL A 29 13.88 2.05 11.81
C VAL A 29 14.56 0.71 11.59
N TYR A 30 13.76 -0.35 11.50
CA TYR A 30 14.20 -1.63 10.96
C TYR A 30 13.55 -1.88 9.60
N ASP A 31 14.37 -2.19 8.60
CA ASP A 31 13.92 -2.66 7.29
C ASP A 31 14.75 -3.88 6.90
N ILE A 32 14.10 -4.95 6.44
CA ILE A 32 14.80 -6.20 6.08
C ILE A 32 15.86 -6.02 4.99
N GLN A 33 15.73 -4.98 4.15
CA GLN A 33 16.71 -4.65 3.12
C GLN A 33 18.07 -4.22 3.71
N THR A 34 18.15 -3.87 4.99
CA THR A 34 19.45 -3.63 5.65
C THR A 34 20.22 -4.93 5.91
N ASN A 35 19.56 -6.10 5.87
CA ASN A 35 20.21 -7.39 6.07
C ASN A 35 20.93 -7.90 4.80
N ASP A 36 20.42 -7.55 3.62
CA ASP A 36 21.00 -7.95 2.34
C ASP A 36 22.06 -6.95 1.88
N ARG A 37 23.26 -7.45 1.54
CA ARG A 37 24.37 -6.65 1.02
C ARG A 37 24.00 -5.85 -0.23
N ALA A 38 23.16 -6.38 -1.10
CA ALA A 38 22.79 -5.73 -2.36
C ALA A 38 21.89 -4.49 -2.15
N THR A 39 21.08 -4.48 -1.09
CA THR A 39 20.10 -3.41 -0.83
C THR A 39 20.45 -2.53 0.36
N ARG A 40 21.39 -2.98 1.23
CA ARG A 40 21.74 -2.33 2.49
C ARG A 40 22.10 -0.87 2.34
N ASP A 41 23.06 -0.54 1.49
CA ASP A 41 23.60 0.83 1.41
C ASP A 41 22.54 1.82 0.93
N ALA A 42 21.70 1.41 -0.03
CA ALA A 42 20.59 2.22 -0.53
C ALA A 42 19.54 2.48 0.56
N MET A 43 19.23 1.48 1.39
CA MET A 43 18.30 1.63 2.50
C MET A 43 18.88 2.49 3.64
N LEU A 44 20.15 2.28 4.01
CA LEU A 44 20.83 3.12 5.01
C LEU A 44 20.91 4.59 4.55
N ALA A 45 21.21 4.84 3.28
CA ALA A 45 21.20 6.18 2.70
C ALA A 45 19.79 6.82 2.71
N ARG A 46 18.73 6.01 2.55
CA ARG A 46 17.35 6.47 2.71
C ARG A 46 17.07 6.88 4.16
N CYS A 47 17.45 6.07 5.15
CA CYS A 47 17.31 6.43 6.56
C CYS A 47 18.09 7.70 6.91
N ALA A 48 19.34 7.81 6.45
CA ALA A 48 20.18 8.98 6.68
C ALA A 48 19.58 10.28 6.10
N ARG A 49 19.01 10.23 4.88
CA ARG A 49 18.32 11.39 4.28
C ARG A 49 17.11 11.85 5.08
N ALA A 50 16.42 10.93 5.76
CA ALA A 50 15.28 11.26 6.61
C ALA A 50 15.70 11.64 8.04
N GLY A 51 17.00 11.61 8.38
CA GLY A 51 17.51 11.90 9.72
C GLY A 51 17.09 10.87 10.79
N VAL A 52 16.69 9.66 10.38
CA VAL A 52 16.20 8.62 11.30
C VAL A 52 17.27 7.58 11.60
N ARG A 53 17.15 6.92 12.75
CA ARG A 53 18.11 5.92 13.21
C ARG A 53 17.78 4.55 12.63
N ALA A 54 18.54 4.11 11.63
CA ALA A 54 18.51 2.71 11.22
C ALA A 54 19.08 1.82 12.34
N VAL A 55 18.36 0.76 12.70
CA VAL A 55 18.78 -0.21 13.72
C VAL A 55 19.02 -1.60 13.10
N PRO A 56 19.90 -2.43 13.67
CA PRO A 56 20.35 -3.66 13.02
C PRO A 56 19.33 -4.80 13.10
N THR A 57 18.42 -4.80 14.08
CA THR A 57 17.43 -5.87 14.24
C THR A 57 16.02 -5.34 14.45
N LEU A 58 15.02 -6.19 14.21
CA LEU A 58 13.62 -5.89 14.53
C LEU A 58 13.45 -5.57 16.02
N ALA A 59 14.13 -6.32 16.90
CA ALA A 59 14.07 -6.12 18.35
C ALA A 59 14.49 -4.70 18.75
N ASP A 60 15.55 -4.16 18.12
CA ASP A 60 16.05 -2.81 18.39
C ASP A 60 15.07 -1.71 17.99
N ALA A 61 14.14 -1.99 17.07
CA ALA A 61 13.10 -1.05 16.65
C ALA A 61 11.85 -1.12 17.54
N VAL A 62 11.55 -2.28 18.14
CA VAL A 62 10.27 -2.52 18.84
C VAL A 62 10.39 -2.56 20.36
N ALA A 63 11.46 -3.15 20.91
CA ALA A 63 11.61 -3.34 22.35
C ALA A 63 11.73 -2.04 23.16
N PRO A 64 12.42 -0.98 22.70
CA PRO A 64 12.63 0.22 23.51
C PRO A 64 11.48 1.24 23.43
N VAL A 65 10.44 0.98 22.65
CA VAL A 65 9.40 1.96 22.32
C VAL A 65 8.00 1.49 22.73
N SER A 66 7.11 2.46 22.97
CA SER A 66 5.69 2.21 23.29
C SER A 66 4.75 2.44 22.09
N PHE A 67 5.29 2.88 20.94
CA PHE A 67 4.52 3.21 19.75
C PHE A 67 5.24 2.75 18.50
N ILE A 68 4.61 1.84 17.75
CA ILE A 68 5.22 1.14 16.62
C ILE A 68 4.32 1.34 15.38
N LEU A 69 4.92 1.69 14.25
CA LEU A 69 4.29 1.74 12.95
C LEU A 69 4.82 0.61 12.07
N SER A 70 3.93 -0.27 11.60
CA SER A 70 4.29 -1.36 10.66
C SER A 70 3.81 -1.04 9.24
N LEU A 71 4.77 -0.92 8.32
CA LEU A 71 4.63 -0.45 6.94
C LEU A 71 5.44 -1.35 5.97
N VAL A 72 5.17 -2.65 6.02
CA VAL A 72 5.78 -3.69 5.19
C VAL A 72 4.87 -4.09 4.02
N THR A 73 5.32 -5.02 3.19
CA THR A 73 4.51 -5.57 2.10
C THR A 73 3.42 -6.49 2.63
N ALA A 74 2.34 -6.66 1.85
CA ALA A 74 1.14 -7.39 2.28
C ALA A 74 1.45 -8.84 2.70
N ASP A 75 2.33 -9.51 1.96
CA ASP A 75 2.79 -10.88 2.22
C ASP A 75 3.61 -11.02 3.52
N GLN A 76 4.20 -9.93 4.02
CA GLN A 76 5.04 -9.94 5.21
C GLN A 76 4.32 -9.50 6.49
N ALA A 77 3.12 -8.93 6.40
CA ALA A 77 2.45 -8.29 7.53
C ALA A 77 2.27 -9.21 8.75
N LEU A 78 1.76 -10.44 8.54
CA LEU A 78 1.55 -11.40 9.62
C LEU A 78 2.87 -11.90 10.22
N ALA A 79 3.84 -12.26 9.37
CA ALA A 79 5.14 -12.76 9.81
C ALA A 79 5.89 -11.72 10.65
N VAL A 80 5.85 -10.46 10.23
CA VAL A 80 6.45 -9.34 10.96
C VAL A 80 5.75 -9.07 12.28
N ALA A 81 4.41 -9.16 12.34
CA ALA A 81 3.68 -9.02 13.60
C ALA A 81 4.03 -10.14 14.60
N GLN A 82 4.14 -11.39 14.12
CA GLN A 82 4.56 -12.52 14.94
C GLN A 82 6.00 -12.36 15.45
N ALA A 83 6.92 -11.91 14.60
CA ALA A 83 8.30 -11.66 14.99
C ALA A 83 8.42 -10.48 15.97
N ALA A 84 7.63 -9.42 15.78
CA ALA A 84 7.59 -8.28 16.69
C ALA A 84 7.01 -8.66 18.06
N ALA A 85 6.02 -9.56 18.10
CA ALA A 85 5.41 -10.05 19.34
C ALA A 85 6.43 -10.68 20.32
N VAL A 86 7.54 -11.23 19.82
CA VAL A 86 8.61 -11.81 20.65
C VAL A 86 9.33 -10.74 21.49
N HIS A 87 9.32 -9.49 21.05
CA HIS A 87 10.13 -8.40 21.61
C HIS A 87 9.30 -7.20 22.08
N ILE A 88 7.99 -7.21 21.84
CA ILE A 88 7.12 -6.06 22.13
C ILE A 88 7.00 -5.83 23.65
N ALA A 89 7.13 -4.58 24.07
CA ALA A 89 6.90 -4.22 25.46
C ALA A 89 5.39 -4.33 25.81
N PRO A 90 5.03 -4.82 27.01
CA PRO A 90 3.64 -4.81 27.45
C PRO A 90 3.01 -3.42 27.36
N GLY A 91 1.80 -3.35 26.80
CA GLY A 91 1.04 -2.11 26.59
C GLY A 91 1.51 -1.26 25.40
N ALA A 92 2.56 -1.64 24.67
CA ALA A 92 3.00 -0.91 23.48
C ALA A 92 1.95 -1.00 22.36
N LEU A 93 1.71 0.12 21.68
CA LEU A 93 0.78 0.21 20.56
C LEU A 93 1.46 -0.23 19.26
N TYR A 94 1.03 -1.36 18.71
CA TYR A 94 1.39 -1.83 17.38
C TYR A 94 0.35 -1.34 16.36
N CYS A 95 0.63 -0.24 15.68
CA CYS A 95 -0.20 0.29 14.62
C CYS A 95 0.17 -0.39 13.30
N ASP A 96 -0.71 -1.27 12.82
CA ASP A 96 -0.51 -1.99 11.56
C ASP A 96 -1.13 -1.20 10.41
N LEU A 97 -0.27 -0.57 9.59
CA LEU A 97 -0.66 0.24 8.42
C LEU A 97 -0.66 -0.56 7.11
N ASN A 98 -0.41 -1.87 7.18
CA ASN A 98 -0.26 -2.73 6.00
C ASN A 98 -1.60 -2.91 5.26
N SER A 99 -1.54 -3.02 3.93
CA SER A 99 -2.70 -3.27 3.06
C SER A 99 -3.03 -4.76 3.02
N VAL A 100 -3.56 -5.32 4.12
CA VAL A 100 -3.93 -6.74 4.23
C VAL A 100 -5.38 -6.95 4.64
N ALA A 101 -5.91 -8.15 4.35
CA ALA A 101 -7.29 -8.53 4.63
C ALA A 101 -7.61 -8.45 6.14
N PRO A 102 -8.88 -8.21 6.51
CA PRO A 102 -9.31 -8.19 7.92
C PRO A 102 -8.90 -9.44 8.70
N GLN A 103 -8.97 -10.62 8.07
CA GLN A 103 -8.59 -11.89 8.67
C GLN A 103 -7.07 -11.94 8.98
N THR A 104 -6.24 -11.39 8.09
CA THR A 104 -4.79 -11.24 8.30
C THR A 104 -4.52 -10.30 9.48
N LYS A 105 -5.22 -9.15 9.55
CA LYS A 105 -5.14 -8.22 10.68
C LYS A 105 -5.52 -8.90 12.01
N GLN A 106 -6.59 -9.66 12.02
CA GLN A 106 -7.05 -10.39 13.20
C GLN A 106 -6.06 -11.47 13.64
N ALA A 107 -5.40 -12.16 12.70
CA ALA A 107 -4.34 -13.11 13.02
C ALA A 107 -3.11 -12.43 13.62
N ALA A 108 -2.68 -11.30 13.06
CA ALA A 108 -1.60 -10.49 13.59
C ALA A 108 -1.94 -9.95 14.99
N ALA A 109 -3.18 -9.48 15.20
CA ALA A 109 -3.66 -9.02 16.48
C ALA A 109 -3.57 -10.09 17.56
N ARG A 110 -4.00 -11.33 17.26
CA ARG A 110 -3.85 -12.44 18.23
C ARG A 110 -2.41 -12.65 18.69
N ALA A 111 -1.43 -12.53 17.79
CA ALA A 111 -0.02 -12.69 18.13
C ALA A 111 0.47 -11.55 19.04
N ILE A 112 0.16 -10.30 18.69
CA ILE A 112 0.59 -9.11 19.44
C ILE A 112 -0.08 -9.04 20.83
N GLU A 113 -1.39 -9.28 20.89
CA GLU A 113 -2.15 -9.24 22.15
C GLU A 113 -1.75 -10.37 23.10
N ALA A 114 -1.43 -11.56 22.58
CA ALA A 114 -0.92 -12.67 23.40
C ALA A 114 0.44 -12.35 24.06
N ALA A 115 1.23 -11.46 23.46
CA ALA A 115 2.48 -10.95 24.03
C ALA A 115 2.28 -9.74 24.96
N GLY A 116 1.04 -9.31 25.17
CA GLY A 116 0.69 -8.16 26.02
C GLY A 116 0.82 -6.80 25.34
N GLY A 117 1.10 -6.74 24.04
CA GLY A 117 1.02 -5.50 23.25
C GLY A 117 -0.42 -5.18 22.82
N HIS A 118 -0.64 -3.98 22.30
CA HIS A 118 -1.95 -3.50 21.85
C HIS A 118 -1.97 -3.32 20.34
N TYR A 119 -2.71 -4.17 19.64
CA TYR A 119 -2.82 -4.16 18.20
C TYR A 119 -3.88 -3.17 17.72
N VAL A 120 -3.54 -2.35 16.73
CA VAL A 120 -4.45 -1.40 16.11
C VAL A 120 -4.43 -1.52 14.58
N ASP A 121 -5.60 -1.74 13.98
CA ASP A 121 -5.79 -1.77 12.54
C ASP A 121 -5.89 -0.35 11.99
N VAL A 122 -4.89 0.06 11.19
CA VAL A 122 -4.84 1.37 10.55
C VAL A 122 -4.90 1.21 9.03
N ALA A 123 -5.91 1.79 8.41
CA ALA A 123 -6.07 1.78 6.96
C ALA A 123 -5.72 3.14 6.35
N VAL A 124 -4.63 3.18 5.59
CA VAL A 124 -4.26 4.32 4.74
C VAL A 124 -5.16 4.35 3.50
N MET A 125 -6.00 5.38 3.37
CA MET A 125 -7.12 5.40 2.41
C MET A 125 -6.81 6.01 1.04
N ALA A 126 -5.66 6.66 0.90
CA ALA A 126 -5.22 7.31 -0.33
C ALA A 126 -3.72 7.09 -0.54
N PRO A 127 -3.18 7.40 -1.73
CA PRO A 127 -1.74 7.43 -1.94
C PRO A 127 -1.06 8.31 -0.89
N VAL A 128 0.05 7.82 -0.33
CA VAL A 128 0.80 8.56 0.70
C VAL A 128 1.39 9.84 0.13
N ASP A 129 2.04 9.79 -1.03
CA ASP A 129 2.44 11.00 -1.75
C ASP A 129 1.35 11.34 -2.80
N PRO A 130 0.90 12.60 -2.94
CA PRO A 130 1.39 13.84 -2.30
C PRO A 130 0.77 14.19 -0.93
N ALA A 131 -0.15 13.37 -0.39
CA ALA A 131 -0.93 13.74 0.80
C ALA A 131 -0.10 13.81 2.10
N ARG A 132 1.02 13.10 2.17
CA ARG A 132 1.93 12.97 3.31
C ARG A 132 1.15 12.69 4.60
N LEU A 133 1.37 13.47 5.67
CA LEU A 133 0.67 13.32 6.95
C LEU A 133 -0.81 13.75 6.92
N ASN A 134 -1.29 14.33 5.82
CA ASN A 134 -2.71 14.61 5.58
C ASN A 134 -3.43 13.43 4.91
N VAL A 135 -2.74 12.32 4.61
CA VAL A 135 -3.38 11.12 4.07
C VAL A 135 -4.49 10.66 5.02
N PRO A 136 -5.73 10.42 4.54
CA PRO A 136 -6.80 9.99 5.42
C PRO A 136 -6.50 8.60 6.00
N LEU A 137 -6.54 8.49 7.33
CA LEU A 137 -6.38 7.25 8.08
C LEU A 137 -7.71 6.85 8.72
N LEU A 138 -8.12 5.60 8.51
CA LEU A 138 -9.15 4.96 9.34
C LEU A 138 -8.46 4.09 10.39
N VAL A 139 -8.94 4.14 11.62
CA VAL A 139 -8.35 3.41 12.75
C VAL A 139 -9.43 2.57 13.43
N SER A 140 -9.13 1.31 13.73
CA SER A 140 -10.04 0.43 14.47
C SER A 140 -9.30 -0.54 15.38
N GLY A 141 -9.97 -0.99 16.44
CA GLY A 141 -9.40 -1.82 17.51
C GLY A 141 -9.74 -1.26 18.89
N ALA A 142 -9.58 -2.08 19.94
CA ALA A 142 -9.90 -1.69 21.32
C ALA A 142 -9.07 -0.47 21.81
N HIS A 143 -7.88 -0.29 21.24
CA HIS A 143 -6.96 0.81 21.57
C HIS A 143 -6.91 1.92 20.49
N ALA A 144 -7.94 2.00 19.63
CA ALA A 144 -7.97 2.92 18.50
C ALA A 144 -7.84 4.41 18.88
N ASP A 145 -8.43 4.84 20.01
CA ASP A 145 -8.31 6.22 20.46
C ASP A 145 -6.92 6.57 20.99
N ALA A 146 -6.27 5.65 21.70
CA ALA A 146 -4.88 5.81 22.14
C ALA A 146 -3.93 5.90 20.92
N ALA A 147 -4.15 5.06 19.91
CA ALA A 147 -3.43 5.13 18.65
C ALA A 147 -3.71 6.41 17.87
N ARG A 148 -4.96 6.88 17.81
CA ARG A 148 -5.30 8.17 17.18
C ARG A 148 -4.54 9.32 17.83
N ALA A 149 -4.48 9.35 19.17
CA ALA A 149 -3.72 10.37 19.89
C ALA A 149 -2.21 10.28 19.62
N GLY A 150 -1.66 9.06 19.54
CA GLY A 150 -0.25 8.83 19.17
C GLY A 150 0.07 9.28 17.74
N LEU A 151 -0.73 8.86 16.76
CA LEU A 151 -0.61 9.30 15.36
C LEU A 151 -0.70 10.83 15.23
N ALA A 152 -1.61 11.47 15.97
CA ALA A 152 -1.71 12.93 15.97
C ALA A 152 -0.43 13.61 16.50
N ARG A 153 0.21 13.06 17.54
CA ARG A 153 1.51 13.55 18.04
C ARG A 153 2.65 13.38 17.03
N LEU A 154 2.53 12.41 16.12
CA LEU A 154 3.46 12.23 14.99
C LEU A 154 3.16 13.14 13.79
N GLY A 155 2.15 14.01 13.91
CA GLY A 155 1.80 15.01 12.91
C GLY A 155 0.70 14.58 11.93
N PHE A 156 0.12 13.39 12.06
CA PHE A 156 -1.03 12.99 11.23
C PHE A 156 -2.26 13.83 11.59
N ILE A 157 -2.85 14.49 10.60
CA ILE A 157 -3.96 15.44 10.84
C ILE A 157 -5.34 14.93 10.43
N ASN A 158 -5.40 13.83 9.67
CA ASN A 158 -6.65 13.29 9.13
C ASN A 158 -6.86 11.85 9.60
N ILE A 159 -7.29 11.68 10.85
CA ILE A 159 -7.44 10.37 11.50
C ILE A 159 -8.87 10.21 11.99
N ARG A 160 -9.54 9.13 11.61
CA ARG A 160 -10.90 8.80 12.07
C ARG A 160 -10.96 7.40 12.65
N VAL A 161 -11.38 7.30 13.91
CA VAL A 161 -11.72 6.01 14.53
C VAL A 161 -13.04 5.54 13.94
N VAL A 162 -13.08 4.30 13.47
CA VAL A 162 -14.26 3.72 12.81
C VAL A 162 -14.90 2.57 13.56
N GLY A 163 -14.33 2.12 14.69
CA GLY A 163 -14.93 1.15 15.59
C GLY A 163 -13.90 0.36 16.39
N GLU A 164 -14.38 -0.45 17.33
CA GLU A 164 -13.54 -1.17 18.30
C GLU A 164 -13.02 -2.53 17.78
N ALA A 165 -13.61 -3.06 16.70
CA ALA A 165 -13.22 -4.34 16.15
C ALA A 165 -12.02 -4.21 15.19
N VAL A 166 -10.95 -4.98 15.46
CA VAL A 166 -9.85 -5.17 14.51
C VAL A 166 -10.39 -5.74 13.20
N GLY A 167 -10.02 -5.11 12.09
CA GLY A 167 -10.46 -5.49 10.75
C GLY A 167 -11.48 -4.53 10.14
N ARG A 168 -12.07 -3.60 10.91
CA ARG A 168 -13.12 -2.70 10.39
C ARG A 168 -12.55 -1.62 9.48
N ALA A 169 -11.41 -1.02 9.84
CA ALA A 169 -10.71 -0.07 9.00
C ALA A 169 -10.22 -0.72 7.71
N SER A 170 -9.54 -1.87 7.82
CA SER A 170 -9.05 -2.64 6.67
C SER A 170 -10.17 -3.12 5.75
N ALA A 171 -11.29 -3.64 6.29
CA ALA A 171 -12.45 -4.02 5.47
C ALA A 171 -12.99 -2.85 4.64
N THR A 172 -13.12 -1.66 5.25
CA THR A 172 -13.58 -0.45 4.57
C THR A 172 -12.67 -0.12 3.37
N LYS A 173 -11.35 -0.20 3.57
CA LYS A 173 -10.35 0.04 2.52
C LYS A 173 -10.40 -1.03 1.43
N MET A 174 -10.49 -2.30 1.79
CA MET A 174 -10.49 -3.42 0.85
C MET A 174 -11.73 -3.40 -0.04
N ILE A 175 -12.91 -3.25 0.55
CA ILE A 175 -14.17 -3.19 -0.21
C ILE A 175 -14.17 -1.98 -1.15
N ARG A 176 -13.72 -0.79 -0.68
CA ARG A 176 -13.55 0.38 -1.56
C ARG A 176 -12.60 0.12 -2.73
N SER A 177 -11.56 -0.69 -2.52
CA SER A 177 -10.57 -1.00 -3.54
C SER A 177 -11.14 -1.79 -4.71
N VAL A 178 -12.24 -2.55 -4.52
CA VAL A 178 -12.98 -3.20 -5.62
C VAL A 178 -13.37 -2.16 -6.67
N MET A 179 -13.97 -1.04 -6.25
CA MET A 179 -14.39 0.01 -7.18
C MET A 179 -13.18 0.75 -7.75
N VAL A 180 -12.27 1.23 -6.90
CA VAL A 180 -11.15 2.08 -7.36
C VAL A 180 -10.25 1.33 -8.34
N LYS A 181 -9.81 0.12 -7.97
CA LYS A 181 -8.87 -0.65 -8.79
C LYS A 181 -9.56 -1.43 -9.90
N GLY A 182 -10.80 -1.86 -9.68
CA GLY A 182 -11.61 -2.47 -10.74
C GLY A 182 -11.84 -1.50 -11.89
N LEU A 183 -12.16 -0.23 -11.59
CA LEU A 183 -12.28 0.82 -12.61
C LEU A 183 -10.97 1.08 -13.34
N GLU A 184 -9.82 1.06 -12.66
CA GLU A 184 -8.51 1.15 -13.32
C GLU A 184 -8.31 0.00 -14.31
N ALA A 185 -8.52 -1.25 -13.88
CA ALA A 185 -8.35 -2.42 -14.75
C ALA A 185 -9.32 -2.43 -15.93
N LEU A 186 -10.59 -2.11 -15.71
CA LEU A 186 -11.60 -1.96 -16.77
C LEU A 186 -11.20 -0.87 -17.76
N THR A 187 -10.63 0.24 -17.26
CA THR A 187 -10.17 1.34 -18.12
C THR A 187 -8.98 0.88 -18.98
N ALA A 188 -7.99 0.21 -18.41
CA ALA A 188 -6.88 -0.34 -19.20
C ALA A 188 -7.36 -1.33 -20.27
N GLU A 189 -8.25 -2.24 -19.90
CA GLU A 189 -8.82 -3.20 -20.85
C GLU A 189 -9.55 -2.49 -22.00
N CYS A 190 -10.42 -1.52 -21.67
CA CYS A 190 -11.18 -0.76 -22.65
C CYS A 190 -10.28 0.05 -23.58
N MET A 191 -9.35 0.85 -23.05
CA MET A 191 -8.50 1.73 -23.87
C MET A 191 -7.56 0.91 -24.76
N LEU A 192 -6.94 -0.15 -24.25
CA LEU A 192 -6.06 -1.00 -25.05
C LEU A 192 -6.83 -1.75 -26.15
N ALA A 193 -8.06 -2.19 -25.87
CA ALA A 193 -8.90 -2.82 -26.88
C ALA A 193 -9.39 -1.82 -27.94
N ALA A 194 -9.78 -0.61 -27.53
CA ALA A 194 -10.22 0.44 -28.43
C ALA A 194 -9.08 0.92 -29.35
N ASP A 195 -7.86 1.07 -28.80
CA ASP A 195 -6.66 1.38 -29.58
C ASP A 195 -6.30 0.27 -30.57
N ALA A 196 -6.27 -1.00 -30.12
CA ALA A 196 -6.02 -2.14 -31.00
C ALA A 196 -7.07 -2.29 -32.13
N ALA A 197 -8.28 -1.78 -31.90
CA ALA A 197 -9.35 -1.74 -32.90
C ALA A 197 -9.37 -0.44 -33.74
N GLY A 198 -8.49 0.53 -33.45
CA GLY A 198 -8.41 1.81 -34.16
C GLY A 198 -9.59 2.75 -33.92
N VAL A 199 -10.28 2.62 -32.78
CA VAL A 199 -11.53 3.36 -32.43
C VAL A 199 -11.44 4.09 -31.09
N LEU A 200 -10.22 4.41 -30.63
CA LEU A 200 -9.98 5.02 -29.33
C LEU A 200 -10.75 6.34 -29.13
N ASP A 201 -10.66 7.25 -30.10
CA ASP A 201 -11.28 8.58 -30.02
C ASP A 201 -12.82 8.50 -29.92
N GLU A 202 -13.44 7.64 -30.74
CA GLU A 202 -14.89 7.40 -30.75
C GLU A 202 -15.40 6.84 -29.42
N VAL A 203 -14.66 5.90 -28.83
CA VAL A 203 -14.99 5.33 -27.52
C VAL A 203 -14.89 6.39 -26.42
N ILE A 204 -13.80 7.18 -26.40
CA ILE A 204 -13.63 8.27 -25.42
C ILE A 204 -14.75 9.30 -25.57
N GLY A 205 -15.04 9.74 -26.80
CA GLY A 205 -16.10 10.71 -27.08
C GLY A 205 -17.48 10.24 -26.61
N SER A 206 -17.81 8.95 -26.81
CA SER A 206 -19.06 8.36 -26.33
C SER A 206 -19.15 8.29 -24.80
N LEU A 207 -18.05 7.94 -24.12
CA LEU A 207 -18.01 7.83 -22.66
C LEU A 207 -18.14 9.21 -22.00
N ASP A 208 -17.47 10.23 -22.54
CA ASP A 208 -17.54 11.62 -22.06
C ASP A 208 -18.94 12.21 -22.17
N ALA A 209 -19.71 11.86 -23.21
CA ALA A 209 -21.08 12.36 -23.37
C ALA A 209 -22.04 11.86 -22.26
N SER A 210 -21.68 10.76 -21.58
CA SER A 210 -22.59 10.01 -20.70
C SER A 210 -22.35 10.24 -19.19
N GLU A 211 -21.19 10.75 -18.77
CA GLU A 211 -20.83 11.05 -17.36
C GLU A 211 -20.01 12.35 -17.27
N LYS A 212 -20.34 13.37 -16.44
CA LYS A 212 -19.38 14.48 -16.18
C LYS A 212 -19.33 14.99 -14.75
N PRO A 213 -18.20 14.74 -14.05
CA PRO A 213 -17.39 15.86 -13.50
C PRO A 213 -15.93 15.95 -14.01
N ARG A 214 -15.35 14.94 -14.70
CA ARG A 214 -13.99 14.98 -15.33
C ARG A 214 -13.96 14.20 -16.65
N PRO A 215 -13.19 14.65 -17.67
CA PRO A 215 -12.99 13.92 -18.94
C PRO A 215 -12.34 12.54 -18.77
N TRP A 216 -12.69 11.59 -19.65
CA TRP A 216 -12.26 10.19 -19.61
C TRP A 216 -10.82 9.96 -20.02
N ASP A 217 -10.29 10.73 -20.96
CA ASP A 217 -8.88 10.70 -21.38
C ASP A 217 -7.95 10.97 -20.19
N ILE A 218 -8.24 11.99 -19.39
CA ILE A 218 -7.48 12.35 -18.17
C ILE A 218 -7.58 11.23 -17.12
N ARG A 219 -8.76 10.62 -16.98
CA ARG A 219 -8.97 9.51 -16.03
C ARG A 219 -8.21 8.25 -16.47
N ALA A 220 -8.24 7.93 -17.76
CA ALA A 220 -7.54 6.79 -18.34
C ALA A 220 -6.03 6.95 -18.23
N ASP A 221 -5.51 8.14 -18.55
CA ASP A 221 -4.11 8.49 -18.43
C ASP A 221 -3.58 8.26 -17.00
N TYR A 222 -4.32 8.75 -15.99
CA TYR A 222 -4.02 8.53 -14.58
C TYR A 222 -4.09 7.05 -14.19
N ASN A 223 -5.12 6.32 -14.63
CA ASN A 223 -5.29 4.91 -14.28
C ASN A 223 -4.12 4.05 -14.82
N LEU A 224 -3.65 4.32 -16.04
CA LEU A 224 -2.49 3.62 -16.61
C LEU A 224 -1.21 3.88 -15.81
N ASP A 225 -0.95 5.13 -15.39
CA ASP A 225 0.23 5.44 -14.55
C ASP A 225 0.30 4.55 -13.31
N ARG A 226 -0.83 4.41 -12.62
CA ARG A 226 -0.91 3.61 -11.38
C ARG A 226 -0.54 2.15 -11.63
N MET A 227 -0.97 1.58 -12.76
CA MET A 227 -0.73 0.18 -13.08
C MET A 227 0.69 -0.04 -13.63
N MET A 228 1.23 0.89 -14.42
CA MET A 228 2.60 0.80 -14.94
C MET A 228 3.63 0.86 -13.81
N VAL A 229 3.53 1.86 -12.92
CA VAL A 229 4.52 2.08 -11.86
C VAL A 229 4.39 1.07 -10.71
N HIS A 230 3.15 0.73 -10.34
CA HIS A 230 2.88 -0.03 -9.12
C HIS A 230 2.13 -1.35 -9.33
N GLY A 231 1.94 -1.81 -10.58
CA GLY A 231 1.06 -2.93 -10.92
C GLY A 231 1.24 -4.18 -10.06
N LEU A 232 2.49 -4.65 -9.87
CA LEU A 232 2.78 -5.82 -9.01
C LEU A 232 2.32 -5.64 -7.57
N ARG A 233 2.64 -4.49 -6.96
CA ARG A 233 2.18 -4.16 -5.60
C ARG A 233 0.66 -4.06 -5.54
N ARG A 234 0.04 -3.44 -6.56
CA ARG A 234 -1.42 -3.26 -6.60
C ARG A 234 -2.15 -4.58 -6.77
N ALA A 235 -1.60 -5.50 -7.56
CA ALA A 235 -2.10 -6.87 -7.73
C ALA A 235 -2.04 -7.65 -6.42
N ALA A 236 -0.90 -7.64 -5.71
CA ALA A 236 -0.79 -8.25 -4.38
C ALA A 236 -1.79 -7.66 -3.37
N GLU A 237 -2.01 -6.35 -3.39
CA GLU A 237 -3.06 -5.71 -2.58
C GLU A 237 -4.48 -6.16 -3.00
N MET A 238 -4.72 -6.47 -4.29
CA MET A 238 -6.02 -6.99 -4.77
C MET A 238 -6.22 -8.46 -4.43
N GLU A 239 -5.16 -9.26 -4.31
CA GLU A 239 -5.26 -10.61 -3.75
C GLU A 239 -5.78 -10.58 -2.30
N GLU A 240 -5.40 -9.58 -1.51
CA GLU A 240 -5.97 -9.37 -0.17
C GLU A 240 -7.44 -8.94 -0.22
N VAL A 241 -7.87 -8.22 -1.26
CA VAL A 241 -9.29 -7.93 -1.50
C VAL A 241 -10.04 -9.21 -1.87
N VAL A 242 -9.46 -10.09 -2.70
CA VAL A 242 -10.03 -11.40 -3.02
C VAL A 242 -10.25 -12.20 -1.74
N LYS A 243 -9.22 -12.33 -0.88
CA LYS A 243 -9.33 -12.99 0.42
C LYS A 243 -10.44 -12.39 1.29
N THR A 244 -10.55 -11.06 1.29
CA THR A 244 -11.59 -10.33 2.03
C THR A 244 -12.99 -10.71 1.54
N LEU A 245 -13.24 -10.64 0.22
CA LEU A 245 -14.55 -10.92 -0.38
C LEU A 245 -14.94 -12.39 -0.26
N ASP A 246 -14.00 -13.31 -0.46
CA ASP A 246 -14.23 -14.74 -0.31
C ASP A 246 -14.53 -15.09 1.16
N GLY A 247 -13.81 -14.48 2.10
CA GLY A 247 -14.09 -14.60 3.53
C GLY A 247 -15.46 -14.05 3.95
N LEU A 248 -16.05 -13.13 3.17
CA LEU A 248 -17.42 -12.62 3.35
C LEU A 248 -18.48 -13.45 2.61
N GLY A 249 -18.07 -14.36 1.71
CA GLY A 249 -18.98 -15.16 0.89
C GLY A 249 -19.71 -14.37 -0.22
N THR A 250 -19.23 -13.18 -0.59
CA THR A 250 -19.89 -12.33 -1.59
C THR A 250 -19.47 -12.62 -3.03
N GLY A 251 -18.44 -13.46 -3.23
CA GLY A 251 -17.80 -13.70 -4.51
C GLY A 251 -16.78 -12.62 -4.90
N SER A 252 -15.80 -13.00 -5.71
CA SER A 252 -14.60 -12.19 -6.02
C SER A 252 -14.21 -12.17 -7.51
N ALA A 253 -15.11 -12.57 -8.41
CA ALA A 253 -14.79 -12.76 -9.84
C ALA A 253 -14.17 -11.52 -10.51
N MET A 254 -14.80 -10.35 -10.36
CA MET A 254 -14.29 -9.09 -10.93
C MET A 254 -12.94 -8.68 -10.32
N THR A 255 -12.77 -8.93 -9.02
CA THR A 255 -11.53 -8.64 -8.30
C THR A 255 -10.38 -9.52 -8.77
N ARG A 256 -10.63 -10.80 -9.07
CA ARG A 256 -9.64 -11.72 -9.65
C ARG A 256 -9.18 -11.26 -11.03
N GLY A 257 -10.11 -10.86 -11.91
CA GLY A 257 -9.75 -10.25 -13.20
C GLY A 257 -8.93 -8.95 -13.04
N THR A 258 -9.20 -8.17 -11.98
CA THR A 258 -8.40 -6.99 -11.65
C THR A 258 -6.96 -7.36 -11.25
N VAL A 259 -6.77 -8.43 -10.45
CA VAL A 259 -5.44 -8.95 -10.08
C VAL A 259 -4.66 -9.30 -11.35
N GLU A 260 -5.26 -10.11 -12.22
CA GLU A 260 -4.63 -10.56 -13.48
C GLU A 260 -4.18 -9.37 -14.33
N ARG A 261 -5.07 -8.37 -14.53
CA ARG A 261 -4.77 -7.18 -15.34
C ARG A 261 -3.63 -6.35 -14.74
N GLN A 262 -3.66 -6.09 -13.44
CA GLN A 262 -2.62 -5.29 -12.77
C GLN A 262 -1.27 -6.01 -12.73
N GLN A 263 -1.29 -7.32 -12.53
CA GLN A 263 -0.08 -8.14 -12.58
C GLN A 263 0.53 -8.12 -13.98
N ALA A 264 -0.27 -8.36 -15.03
CA ALA A 264 0.20 -8.37 -16.41
C ALA A 264 0.84 -7.05 -16.87
N ILE A 265 0.31 -5.90 -16.43
CA ILE A 265 0.93 -4.59 -16.71
C ILE A 265 2.18 -4.38 -15.83
N GLY A 266 2.11 -4.74 -14.54
CA GLY A 266 3.21 -4.57 -13.61
C GLY A 266 4.46 -5.38 -13.97
N THR A 267 4.29 -6.58 -14.54
CA THR A 267 5.41 -7.42 -15.02
C THR A 267 6.15 -6.84 -16.22
N LEU A 268 5.62 -5.81 -16.89
CA LEU A 268 6.31 -5.11 -17.97
C LEU A 268 7.47 -4.24 -17.47
N GLY A 269 7.49 -3.88 -16.17
CA GLY A 269 8.62 -3.16 -15.57
C GLY A 269 8.73 -1.67 -15.96
N LEU A 270 7.64 -1.07 -16.47
CA LEU A 270 7.58 0.33 -16.94
C LEU A 270 7.48 1.33 -15.78
N LYS A 271 8.58 1.47 -15.02
CA LYS A 271 8.62 2.28 -13.79
C LYS A 271 8.53 3.81 -14.00
N THR A 272 8.82 4.28 -15.21
CA THR A 272 8.74 5.69 -15.59
C THR A 272 7.79 5.80 -16.78
N PRO A 273 6.48 6.07 -16.55
CA PRO A 273 5.51 6.20 -17.62
C PRO A 273 5.82 7.45 -18.46
N PRO A 274 5.66 7.40 -19.80
CA PRO A 274 5.67 8.60 -20.61
C PRO A 274 4.44 9.47 -20.31
N GLU A 275 4.52 10.75 -20.63
CA GLU A 275 3.40 11.69 -20.45
C GLU A 275 2.34 11.47 -21.55
N GLY A 276 1.07 11.39 -21.15
CA GLY A 276 -0.08 11.29 -22.04
C GLY A 276 -0.51 9.86 -22.38
N LEU A 277 -1.82 9.72 -22.62
CA LEU A 277 -2.50 8.42 -22.76
C LEU A 277 -1.94 7.59 -23.93
N GLY A 278 -1.80 8.20 -25.12
CA GLY A 278 -1.30 7.50 -26.31
C GLY A 278 0.10 6.94 -26.11
N ALA A 279 1.03 7.75 -25.61
CA ALA A 279 2.41 7.32 -25.37
C ALA A 279 2.51 6.16 -24.36
N LYS A 280 1.63 6.13 -23.34
CA LYS A 280 1.55 5.04 -22.37
C LYS A 280 1.03 3.75 -23.02
N ILE A 281 0.01 3.85 -23.87
CA ILE A 281 -0.51 2.72 -24.64
C ILE A 281 0.59 2.13 -25.52
N ASP A 282 1.28 2.96 -26.29
CA ASP A 282 2.40 2.55 -27.16
C ASP A 282 3.49 1.82 -26.37
N SER A 283 3.90 2.39 -25.23
CA SER A 283 4.91 1.80 -24.35
C SER A 283 4.50 0.43 -23.82
N ILE A 284 3.23 0.25 -23.45
CA ILE A 284 2.69 -1.04 -22.98
C ILE A 284 2.67 -2.06 -24.12
N ILE A 285 2.23 -1.67 -25.32
CA ILE A 285 2.17 -2.55 -26.50
C ILE A 285 3.57 -3.01 -26.88
N GLN A 286 4.52 -2.09 -26.97
CA GLN A 286 5.91 -2.40 -27.30
C GLN A 286 6.53 -3.37 -26.27
N ALA A 287 6.39 -3.07 -24.97
CA ALA A 287 6.93 -3.92 -23.91
C ALA A 287 6.33 -5.34 -23.93
N LYS A 288 5.03 -5.47 -24.26
CA LYS A 288 4.39 -6.78 -24.44
C LYS A 288 4.97 -7.54 -25.62
N ALA A 289 5.12 -6.89 -26.78
CA ALA A 289 5.69 -7.53 -27.97
C ALA A 289 7.12 -8.04 -27.71
N GLU A 290 7.93 -7.28 -26.99
CA GLU A 290 9.28 -7.66 -26.60
C GLU A 290 9.32 -8.86 -25.63
N GLN A 291 8.36 -8.99 -24.71
CA GLN A 291 8.27 -10.14 -23.82
C GLN A 291 7.84 -11.41 -24.54
N THR A 292 6.84 -11.33 -25.44
CA THR A 292 6.38 -12.48 -26.23
C THR A 292 7.49 -12.98 -27.15
N GLY A 293 8.21 -12.08 -27.84
CA GLY A 293 9.31 -12.47 -28.73
C GLY A 293 10.51 -13.09 -28.01
N LYS A 294 10.74 -12.78 -26.72
CA LYS A 294 11.75 -13.45 -25.89
C LYS A 294 11.30 -14.83 -25.41
N ALA A 295 10.01 -15.02 -25.15
CA ALA A 295 9.46 -16.32 -24.76
C ALA A 295 9.45 -17.33 -25.91
N ASP A 296 9.21 -16.87 -27.15
CA ASP A 296 9.23 -17.72 -28.35
C ASP A 296 10.66 -18.12 -28.79
N ALA A 297 11.69 -17.45 -28.26
CA ALA A 297 13.10 -17.69 -28.61
C ALA A 297 13.87 -18.54 -27.57
N ALA A 298 13.24 -18.93 -26.46
CA ALA A 298 13.83 -19.70 -25.35
C ALA A 298 13.29 -21.14 -25.32
#